data_AF-A0A8H4XSQ8-F1
#
_entry.id   AF-A0A8H4XSQ8-F1
#
_cell.length_a   1.000
_cell.length_b   1.000
_cell.length_c   1.000
_cell.angle_alpha   90.00
_cell.angle_beta   90.00
_cell.angle_gamma   90.00
#
_symmetry.space_group_name_H-M   'P 1'
#
loop_
_entity.id
_entity.type
_entity.pdbx_description
1 polymer ?
#
loop_
_entity_poly.entity_id
_entity_poly.type
_entity_poly.pdbx_seq_one_letter_code
_entity_poly.pdbx_strand_id
1 'polypeptide(L)'
;MGSRLHFQRIKEGPPLPHHDDIRAYKREYAEALDERDPLKSYRDQFIIPSKKDLLRKRLADTEGLQPKNLRKYLDQYLRSWAIKGVIGHFVSHEDALLPPYLHVDDAGSELLAPIVGASPSEYAVESQIRLHNFDPAISMALIEPEDAEKPILSTEQILKVIDDNASDTALIFLPGIQFYTGQYFDIKIITAHAHSKGILIGWDCAHAVGN
;
A
#
# COMPACT_ATOMS: atom_id res chain seq x y z
N MET A 1 -7.86 19.46 13.63
CA MET A 1 -6.86 20.53 13.84
C MET A 1 -5.45 20.16 13.31
N GLY A 2 -5.30 19.14 12.46
CA GLY A 2 -3.97 18.66 12.01
C GLY A 2 -3.25 19.47 10.93
N SER A 3 -3.89 20.44 10.25
CA SER A 3 -3.25 21.13 9.12
C SER A 3 -2.26 22.23 9.50
N ARG A 4 -2.34 22.79 10.71
CA ARG A 4 -1.42 23.86 11.16
C ARG A 4 -0.12 23.30 11.77
N LEU A 5 -0.21 22.19 12.49
CA LEU A 5 0.95 21.55 13.12
C LEU A 5 1.87 20.89 12.09
N HIS A 6 1.31 20.31 11.01
CA HIS A 6 2.10 19.75 9.92
C HIS A 6 2.90 20.84 9.17
N PHE A 7 2.31 22.03 9.00
CA PHE A 7 2.99 23.17 8.36
C PHE A 7 4.12 23.77 9.21
N GLN A 8 4.00 23.73 10.55
CA GLN A 8 5.08 24.15 11.45
C GLN A 8 6.24 23.14 11.45
N ARG A 9 5.95 21.83 11.39
CA ARG A 9 6.99 20.79 11.33
C ARG A 9 7.84 20.86 10.05
N ILE A 10 7.27 21.25 8.91
CA ILE A 10 8.03 21.50 7.67
C ILE A 10 8.99 22.69 7.80
N LYS A 11 8.63 23.71 8.60
CA LYS A 11 9.50 24.88 8.81
C LYS A 11 10.70 24.62 9.73
N GLU A 12 10.57 23.67 10.66
CA GLU A 12 11.55 23.41 11.73
C GLU A 12 12.36 22.13 11.51
N GLY A 13 12.01 21.32 10.50
CA GLY A 13 12.75 20.13 10.11
C GLY A 13 14.04 20.43 9.33
N PRO A 14 14.95 19.45 9.18
CA PRO A 14 16.07 19.58 8.25
C PRO A 14 15.54 19.95 6.86
N PRO A 15 16.24 20.83 6.11
CA PRO A 15 15.78 21.23 4.79
C PRO A 15 15.56 20.00 3.93
N LEU A 16 14.37 19.89 3.33
CA LEU A 16 14.11 18.86 2.35
C LEU A 16 15.18 18.98 1.24
N PRO A 17 15.66 17.86 0.66
CA PRO A 17 16.69 17.85 -0.37
C PRO A 17 16.29 18.60 -1.66
N HIS A 18 15.04 19.08 -1.72
CA HIS A 18 14.52 19.95 -2.76
C HIS A 18 14.25 21.34 -2.17
N HIS A 19 14.77 22.38 -2.83
CA HIS A 19 14.37 23.75 -2.51
C HIS A 19 12.91 23.95 -2.91
N ASP A 20 12.04 24.15 -1.93
CA ASP A 20 10.65 24.55 -2.17
C ASP A 20 10.65 25.83 -3.02
N ASP A 21 10.00 25.78 -4.19
CA ASP A 21 9.80 26.96 -5.01
C ASP A 21 9.01 27.99 -4.19
N ILE A 22 9.51 29.22 -4.12
CA ILE A 22 8.84 30.33 -3.41
C ILE A 22 7.43 30.61 -3.92
N ARG A 23 7.00 30.00 -5.02
CA ARG A 23 5.65 30.07 -5.61
C ARG A 23 4.77 28.88 -5.24
N ALA A 24 5.25 27.91 -4.45
CA ALA A 24 4.53 26.67 -4.11
C ALA A 24 3.12 26.89 -3.53
N TYR A 25 2.87 28.05 -2.89
CA TYR A 25 1.56 28.41 -2.34
C TYR A 25 0.62 29.12 -3.33
N LYS A 26 1.05 29.36 -4.58
CA LYS A 26 0.28 30.07 -5.60
C LYS A 26 -0.48 29.11 -6.50
N ARG A 27 -1.69 29.50 -6.90
CA ARG A 27 -2.54 28.72 -7.80
C ARG A 27 -1.87 28.49 -9.15
N GLU A 28 -1.25 29.52 -9.70
CA GLU A 28 -0.59 29.49 -11.01
C GLU A 28 0.58 28.50 -11.04
N TYR A 29 1.22 28.28 -9.88
CA TYR A 29 2.27 27.28 -9.75
C TYR A 29 1.71 25.86 -9.83
N ALA A 30 0.59 25.59 -9.15
CA ALA A 30 -0.09 24.30 -9.25
C ALA A 30 -0.60 24.02 -10.68
N GLU A 31 -1.19 25.03 -11.35
CA GLU A 31 -1.64 24.90 -12.74
C GLU A 31 -0.47 24.59 -13.70
N ALA A 32 0.70 25.21 -13.50
CA ALA A 32 1.90 24.93 -14.29
C ALA A 32 2.48 23.52 -14.05
N LEU A 33 2.32 22.96 -12.84
CA LEU A 33 2.67 21.57 -12.56
C LEU A 33 1.70 20.61 -13.25
N ASP A 34 0.39 20.88 -13.19
CA ASP A 34 -0.64 20.09 -13.89
C ASP A 34 -0.46 20.08 -15.41
N GLU A 35 0.06 21.16 -16.01
CA GLU A 35 0.36 21.22 -17.45
C GLU A 35 1.56 20.36 -17.86
N ARG A 36 2.50 20.14 -16.93
CA ARG A 36 3.75 19.40 -17.18
C ARG A 36 3.68 17.96 -16.72
N ASP A 37 2.60 17.55 -16.06
CA ASP A 37 2.42 16.21 -15.55
C ASP A 37 2.25 15.19 -16.70
N PRO A 38 3.23 14.28 -16.92
CA PRO A 38 3.10 13.26 -17.96
C PRO A 38 1.99 12.24 -17.65
N LEU A 39 1.54 12.16 -16.39
CA LEU A 39 0.50 11.23 -15.95
C LEU A 39 -0.91 11.84 -16.00
N LYS A 40 -1.06 13.11 -16.40
CA LYS A 40 -2.34 13.84 -16.41
C LYS A 40 -3.48 13.07 -17.09
N SER A 41 -3.17 12.36 -18.18
CA SER A 41 -4.15 11.60 -18.96
C SER A 41 -4.78 10.42 -18.20
N TYR A 42 -4.10 9.88 -17.18
CA TYR A 42 -4.65 8.79 -16.35
C TYR A 42 -5.87 9.25 -15.56
N ARG A 43 -5.98 10.55 -15.24
CA ARG A 43 -7.16 11.12 -14.58
C ARG A 43 -8.45 10.80 -15.34
N ASP A 44 -8.39 10.78 -16.66
CA ASP A 44 -9.55 10.52 -17.52
C ASP A 44 -9.97 9.05 -17.50
N GLN A 45 -9.20 8.16 -16.88
CA GLN A 45 -9.53 6.74 -16.74
C GLN A 45 -10.37 6.44 -15.49
N PHE A 46 -10.62 7.41 -14.61
CA PHE A 46 -11.35 7.23 -13.35
C PHE A 46 -12.70 7.97 -13.33
N ILE A 47 -13.64 7.42 -12.58
CA ILE A 47 -14.89 8.09 -12.23
C ILE A 47 -14.60 8.97 -11.01
N ILE A 48 -14.59 10.29 -11.22
CA ILE A 48 -14.28 11.26 -10.16
C ILE A 48 -15.59 11.93 -9.71
N PRO A 49 -16.05 11.71 -8.46
CA PRO A 49 -17.23 12.36 -7.93
C PRO A 49 -17.11 13.89 -7.96
N SER A 50 -18.20 14.58 -8.24
CA SER A 50 -18.26 16.03 -8.14
C SER A 50 -18.40 16.47 -6.68
N LYS A 51 -18.17 17.75 -6.40
CA LYS A 51 -18.40 18.31 -5.05
C LYS A 51 -19.84 18.14 -4.55
N LYS A 52 -20.81 17.96 -5.45
CA LYS A 52 -22.21 17.73 -5.09
C LYS A 52 -22.46 16.30 -4.61
N ASP A 53 -21.62 15.36 -5.03
CA ASP A 53 -21.73 13.95 -4.71
C ASP A 53 -21.03 13.61 -3.39
N LEU A 54 -20.24 14.54 -2.85
CA LEU A 54 -19.46 14.33 -1.63
C LEU A 54 -20.12 14.97 -0.41
N LEU A 55 -20.23 14.19 0.67
CA LEU A 55 -20.60 14.69 2.00
C LEU A 55 -19.50 15.55 2.64
N ARG A 56 -18.29 15.54 2.07
CA ARG A 56 -17.10 16.24 2.57
C ARG A 56 -16.44 17.03 1.43
N LYS A 57 -15.66 18.06 1.77
CA LYS A 57 -14.96 18.89 0.75
C LYS A 57 -13.84 18.16 -0.01
N ARG A 58 -13.44 16.97 0.45
CA ARG A 58 -12.36 16.14 -0.10
C ARG A 58 -12.79 14.68 -0.13
N LEU A 59 -12.22 13.92 -1.06
CA LEU A 59 -12.35 12.47 -1.11
C LEU A 59 -11.75 11.86 0.17
N ALA A 60 -12.27 10.71 0.58
CA ALA A 60 -11.65 9.95 1.66
C ALA A 60 -10.43 9.22 1.10
N ASP A 61 -9.33 9.23 1.84
CA ASP A 61 -8.05 8.64 1.42
C ASP A 61 -8.04 7.10 1.52
N THR A 62 -9.16 6.49 1.93
CA THR A 62 -9.24 5.08 2.32
C THR A 62 -9.84 4.16 1.25
N GLU A 63 -10.47 4.72 0.21
CA GLU A 63 -11.03 3.92 -0.88
C GLU A 63 -10.68 4.56 -2.22
N GLY A 64 -9.97 3.79 -3.07
CA GLY A 64 -9.57 4.23 -4.40
C GLY A 64 -10.77 4.61 -5.28
N LEU A 65 -10.57 5.54 -6.21
CA LEU A 65 -11.59 5.90 -7.18
C LEU A 65 -11.86 4.73 -8.14
N GLN A 66 -13.12 4.56 -8.53
CA GLN A 66 -13.51 3.51 -9.47
C GLN A 66 -12.90 3.77 -10.87
N PRO A 67 -12.15 2.80 -11.44
CA PRO A 67 -11.74 2.87 -12.84
C PRO A 67 -12.95 2.77 -13.79
N LYS A 68 -12.99 3.58 -14.85
CA LYS A 68 -14.08 3.59 -15.84
C LYS A 68 -14.23 2.25 -16.57
N ASN A 69 -13.12 1.53 -16.75
CA ASN A 69 -13.12 0.22 -17.40
C ASN A 69 -13.67 -0.92 -16.51
N LEU A 70 -13.84 -0.71 -15.19
CA LEU A 70 -14.31 -1.76 -14.28
C LEU A 70 -15.63 -2.37 -14.75
N ARG A 71 -16.56 -1.54 -15.23
CA ARG A 71 -17.86 -1.99 -15.73
C ARG A 71 -17.72 -2.96 -16.91
N LYS A 72 -16.77 -2.72 -17.82
CA LYS A 72 -16.51 -3.59 -18.97
C LYS A 72 -16.14 -5.01 -18.52
N TYR A 73 -15.25 -5.13 -17.53
CA TYR A 73 -14.82 -6.42 -17.00
C TYR A 73 -15.95 -7.14 -16.24
N LEU A 74 -16.73 -6.39 -15.45
CA LEU A 74 -17.90 -6.95 -14.74
C LEU A 74 -18.97 -7.46 -15.70
N ASP A 75 -19.36 -6.66 -16.70
CA ASP A 75 -20.36 -7.04 -17.69
C ASP A 75 -19.94 -8.32 -18.44
N GLN A 76 -18.65 -8.46 -18.73
CA GLN A 76 -18.13 -9.70 -19.31
C GLN A 76 -18.16 -10.88 -18.35
N TYR A 77 -17.77 -10.70 -17.10
CA TYR A 77 -17.83 -11.76 -16.10
C TYR A 77 -19.26 -12.31 -15.97
N LEU A 78 -20.25 -11.40 -15.85
CA LEU A 78 -21.67 -11.73 -15.76
C LEU A 78 -22.17 -12.43 -17.03
N ARG A 79 -21.72 -12.00 -18.22
CA ARG A 79 -22.06 -12.65 -19.49
C ARG A 79 -21.51 -14.07 -19.57
N SER A 80 -20.25 -14.28 -19.20
CA SER A 80 -19.65 -15.62 -19.13
C SER A 80 -20.43 -16.53 -18.20
N TRP A 81 -20.88 -16.02 -17.05
CA TRP A 81 -21.71 -16.78 -16.12
C TRP A 81 -23.07 -17.13 -16.74
N ALA A 82 -23.75 -16.16 -17.34
CA ALA A 82 -25.05 -16.35 -17.96
C ALA A 82 -25.04 -17.38 -19.10
N ILE A 83 -23.95 -17.47 -19.87
CA ILE A 83 -23.85 -18.36 -21.03
C ILE A 83 -23.31 -19.74 -20.66
N LYS A 84 -22.30 -19.83 -19.79
CA LYS A 84 -21.53 -21.06 -19.55
C LYS A 84 -21.77 -21.71 -18.19
N GLY A 85 -22.32 -20.99 -17.22
CA GLY A 85 -22.44 -21.48 -15.84
C GLY A 85 -21.11 -22.02 -15.32
N VAL A 86 -21.11 -23.27 -14.84
CA VAL A 86 -19.93 -23.95 -14.28
C VAL A 86 -18.78 -24.13 -15.28
N ILE A 87 -19.07 -24.22 -16.59
CA ILE A 87 -18.04 -24.44 -17.62
C ILE A 87 -17.11 -23.22 -17.77
N GLY A 88 -17.56 -22.04 -17.33
CA GLY A 88 -16.74 -20.82 -17.29
C GLY A 88 -15.49 -20.93 -16.40
N HIS A 89 -15.42 -21.92 -15.50
CA HIS A 89 -14.21 -22.20 -14.72
C HIS A 89 -13.04 -22.71 -15.56
N PHE A 90 -13.31 -23.39 -16.67
CA PHE A 90 -12.30 -24.17 -17.38
C PHE A 90 -12.07 -23.69 -18.82
N VAL A 91 -13.05 -23.02 -19.43
CA VAL A 91 -13.03 -22.78 -20.88
C VAL A 91 -12.99 -21.29 -21.21
N SER A 92 -11.89 -20.86 -21.85
CA SER A 92 -11.70 -19.50 -22.36
C SER A 92 -12.69 -19.14 -23.49
N HIS A 93 -12.76 -17.86 -23.86
CA HIS A 93 -13.56 -17.39 -24.99
C HIS A 93 -12.72 -16.47 -25.88
N GLU A 94 -13.05 -16.40 -27.17
CA GLU A 94 -12.30 -15.57 -28.12
C GLU A 94 -12.38 -14.07 -27.79
N ASP A 95 -13.49 -13.63 -27.17
CA ASP A 95 -13.68 -12.25 -26.71
C ASP A 95 -13.30 -12.03 -25.24
N ALA A 96 -12.76 -13.05 -24.55
CA ALA A 96 -12.44 -13.02 -23.11
C ALA A 96 -11.37 -11.97 -22.79
N LEU A 97 -11.66 -11.04 -21.86
CA LEU A 97 -10.66 -10.11 -21.30
C LEU A 97 -10.03 -10.63 -20.01
N LEU A 98 -10.56 -11.72 -19.46
CA LEU A 98 -10.08 -12.39 -18.25
C LEU A 98 -9.91 -13.88 -18.55
N PRO A 99 -8.95 -14.56 -17.88
CA PRO A 99 -8.81 -16.00 -18.00
C PRO A 99 -10.05 -16.74 -17.43
N PRO A 100 -10.16 -18.07 -17.62
CA PRO A 100 -11.17 -18.88 -16.95
C PRO A 100 -11.17 -18.65 -15.44
N TYR A 101 -12.32 -18.81 -14.79
CA TYR A 101 -12.47 -18.38 -13.38
C TYR A 101 -11.47 -19.06 -12.42
N LEU A 102 -11.00 -20.26 -12.77
CA LEU A 102 -9.98 -20.98 -12.02
C LEU A 102 -8.63 -20.27 -11.94
N HIS A 103 -8.33 -19.36 -12.86
CA HIS A 103 -7.02 -18.70 -13.02
C HIS A 103 -7.07 -17.19 -12.84
N VAL A 104 -8.19 -16.65 -12.34
CA VAL A 104 -8.37 -15.20 -12.18
C VAL A 104 -7.48 -14.65 -11.06
N ASP A 105 -7.29 -15.43 -10.00
CA ASP A 105 -6.38 -15.17 -8.90
C ASP A 105 -4.90 -15.24 -9.33
N ASP A 106 -4.53 -16.23 -10.14
CA ASP A 106 -3.19 -16.33 -10.73
C ASP A 106 -2.87 -15.08 -11.58
N ALA A 107 -3.77 -14.72 -12.50
CA ALA A 107 -3.57 -13.55 -13.35
C ALA A 107 -3.57 -12.23 -12.56
N GLY A 108 -4.40 -12.12 -11.51
CA GLY A 108 -4.36 -10.98 -10.60
C GLY A 108 -3.02 -10.86 -9.89
N SER A 109 -2.51 -11.98 -9.39
CA SER A 109 -1.22 -12.08 -8.73
C SER A 109 -0.05 -11.72 -9.65
N GLU A 110 -0.04 -12.22 -10.89
CA GLU A 110 0.97 -11.88 -11.91
C GLU A 110 1.01 -10.39 -12.24
N LEU A 111 -0.16 -9.73 -12.32
CA LEU A 111 -0.25 -8.29 -12.58
C LEU A 111 0.22 -7.45 -11.39
N LEU A 112 0.01 -7.93 -10.17
CA LEU A 112 0.42 -7.25 -8.94
C LEU A 112 1.91 -7.46 -8.64
N ALA A 113 2.47 -8.62 -8.96
CA ALA A 113 3.86 -9.00 -8.68
C ALA A 113 4.91 -7.93 -9.06
N PRO A 114 4.90 -7.31 -10.26
CA PRO A 114 5.87 -6.25 -10.60
C PRO A 114 5.66 -4.94 -9.81
N ILE A 115 4.48 -4.72 -9.23
CA ILE A 115 4.16 -3.53 -8.43
C ILE A 115 4.62 -3.73 -6.99
N VAL A 116 4.41 -4.91 -6.41
CA VAL A 116 4.80 -5.22 -5.02
C VAL A 116 6.20 -5.81 -4.88
N GLY A 117 6.79 -6.33 -5.96
CA GLY A 117 8.06 -7.05 -5.92
C GLY A 117 7.99 -8.37 -5.13
N ALA A 118 6.84 -9.05 -5.13
CA ALA A 118 6.55 -10.19 -4.25
C ALA A 118 6.02 -11.43 -4.99
N SER A 119 6.01 -12.57 -4.28
CA SER A 119 5.39 -13.84 -4.69
C SER A 119 3.93 -13.92 -4.20
N PRO A 120 3.00 -14.64 -4.88
CA PRO A 120 1.53 -14.55 -4.68
C PRO A 120 0.91 -14.89 -3.30
N SER A 121 1.67 -15.19 -2.23
CA SER A 121 1.14 -15.94 -1.07
C SER A 121 1.54 -15.39 0.30
N GLU A 122 0.85 -14.39 0.88
CA GLU A 122 1.13 -13.91 2.26
C GLU A 122 -0.13 -13.45 3.03
N TYR A 123 -0.18 -13.69 4.36
CA TYR A 123 -1.35 -13.60 5.27
C TYR A 123 -1.05 -12.84 6.60
N ALA A 124 -2.09 -12.47 7.37
CA ALA A 124 -2.00 -11.68 8.63
C ALA A 124 -1.48 -12.44 9.88
N VAL A 125 -0.53 -11.84 10.61
CA VAL A 125 0.32 -12.47 11.65
C VAL A 125 -0.39 -12.93 12.92
N GLU A 126 -1.19 -12.09 13.58
CA GLU A 126 -1.83 -12.46 14.87
C GLU A 126 -2.78 -13.66 14.72
N SER A 127 -3.52 -13.69 13.61
CA SER A 127 -4.41 -14.80 13.30
C SER A 127 -3.64 -16.11 13.12
N GLN A 128 -2.44 -16.07 12.54
CA GLN A 128 -1.57 -17.25 12.42
C GLN A 128 -1.05 -17.73 13.78
N ILE A 129 -0.60 -16.82 14.63
CA ILE A 129 -0.14 -17.16 16.00
C ILE A 129 -1.24 -17.91 16.76
N ARG A 130 -2.47 -17.36 16.76
CA ARG A 130 -3.62 -17.99 17.41
C ARG A 130 -4.01 -19.33 16.76
N LEU A 131 -3.98 -19.41 15.42
CA LEU A 131 -4.27 -20.64 14.67
C LEU A 131 -3.32 -21.79 15.05
N HIS A 132 -2.06 -21.47 15.37
CA HIS A 132 -1.06 -22.42 15.82
C HIS A 132 -1.03 -22.64 17.35
N ASN A 133 -2.06 -22.18 18.07
CA ASN A 133 -2.22 -22.31 19.53
C ASN A 133 -1.12 -21.62 20.36
N PHE A 134 -0.52 -20.55 19.83
CA PHE A 134 0.38 -19.67 20.58
C PHE A 134 -0.38 -18.44 21.11
N ASP A 135 0.15 -17.84 22.19
CA ASP A 135 -0.39 -16.61 22.76
C ASP A 135 0.35 -15.39 22.16
N PRO A 136 -0.34 -14.50 21.41
CA PRO A 136 0.26 -13.30 20.85
C PRO A 136 0.96 -12.40 21.88
N ALA A 137 0.51 -12.39 23.15
CA ALA A 137 1.11 -11.54 24.17
C ALA A 137 2.56 -11.91 24.50
N ILE A 138 2.99 -13.15 24.20
CA ILE A 138 4.34 -13.64 24.44
C ILE A 138 5.07 -14.04 23.14
N SER A 139 4.33 -14.26 22.05
CA SER A 139 4.87 -14.70 20.77
C SER A 139 5.02 -13.58 19.73
N MET A 140 4.71 -12.34 20.09
CA MET A 140 4.82 -11.18 19.21
C MET A 140 5.55 -10.03 19.89
N ALA A 141 6.66 -9.60 19.30
CA ALA A 141 7.35 -8.38 19.68
C ALA A 141 6.81 -7.21 18.85
N LEU A 142 6.31 -6.16 19.53
CA LEU A 142 5.87 -4.93 18.88
C LEU A 142 6.98 -3.88 18.95
N ILE A 143 7.17 -3.13 17.86
CA ILE A 143 8.07 -1.98 17.83
C ILE A 143 7.23 -0.74 18.17
N GLU A 144 7.44 -0.20 19.36
CA GLU A 144 6.78 1.03 19.81
C GLU A 144 7.67 2.25 19.58
N PRO A 145 7.08 3.40 19.21
CA PRO A 145 7.84 4.65 19.11
C PRO A 145 8.27 5.13 20.50
N GLU A 146 9.48 5.70 20.58
CA GLU A 146 9.99 6.29 21.82
C GLU A 146 9.17 7.50 22.30
N ASP A 147 8.53 8.22 21.37
CA ASP A 147 7.70 9.40 21.64
C ASP A 147 6.28 9.18 21.07
N ALA A 148 5.28 9.06 21.94
CA ALA A 148 3.89 8.91 21.54
C ALA A 148 3.32 10.14 20.79
N GLU A 149 3.86 11.34 21.03
CA GLU A 149 3.45 12.58 20.35
C GLU A 149 4.12 12.73 18.96
N LYS A 150 5.18 11.95 18.73
CA LYS A 150 5.89 11.82 17.46
C LYS A 150 6.13 10.34 17.15
N PRO A 151 5.07 9.61 16.73
CA PRO A 151 5.11 8.15 16.58
C PRO A 151 5.88 7.68 15.34
N ILE A 152 7.10 8.16 15.15
CA ILE A 152 8.02 7.82 14.06
C ILE A 152 9.00 6.78 14.59
N LEU A 153 9.24 5.74 13.79
CA LEU A 153 10.22 4.70 14.09
C LEU A 153 11.48 4.92 13.26
N SER A 154 12.60 5.29 13.88
CA SER A 154 13.84 5.41 13.11
C SER A 154 14.31 4.04 12.63
N THR A 155 15.05 4.01 11.52
CA THR A 155 15.64 2.77 11.02
C THR A 155 16.51 2.13 12.10
N GLU A 156 17.30 2.93 12.83
CA GLU A 156 18.17 2.46 13.91
C GLU A 156 17.40 1.80 15.06
N GLN A 157 16.24 2.34 15.45
CA GLN A 157 15.36 1.72 16.44
C GLN A 157 14.88 0.35 15.96
N ILE A 158 14.44 0.26 14.70
CA ILE A 158 13.99 -1.02 14.11
C ILE A 158 15.14 -2.04 14.10
N LEU A 159 16.34 -1.63 13.66
CA LEU A 159 17.51 -2.52 13.64
C LEU A 159 17.88 -2.99 15.05
N LYS A 160 17.80 -2.11 16.04
CA LYS A 160 18.07 -2.45 17.44
C LYS A 160 17.08 -3.48 17.97
N VAL A 161 15.77 -3.32 17.71
CA VAL A 161 14.78 -4.31 18.14
C VAL A 161 15.00 -5.66 17.47
N ILE A 162 15.40 -5.68 16.18
CA ILE A 162 15.79 -6.91 15.50
C ILE A 162 16.98 -7.56 16.20
N ASP A 163 18.00 -6.79 16.56
CA ASP A 163 19.19 -7.30 17.26
C ASP A 163 18.85 -7.88 18.64
N ASP A 164 18.01 -7.17 19.41
CA ASP A 164 17.64 -7.57 20.77
C ASP A 164 16.82 -8.88 20.79
N ASN A 165 16.08 -9.19 19.71
CA ASN A 165 15.20 -10.37 19.60
C ASN A 165 15.72 -11.39 18.56
N ALA A 166 16.96 -11.28 18.11
CA ALA A 166 17.43 -12.09 16.98
C ALA A 166 17.46 -13.60 17.26
N SER A 167 17.63 -14.01 18.52
CA SER A 167 17.79 -15.42 18.90
C SER A 167 16.49 -16.23 18.89
N ASP A 168 15.33 -15.58 18.99
CA ASP A 168 14.01 -16.22 19.09
C ASP A 168 13.03 -15.78 17.99
N THR A 169 13.39 -14.80 17.16
CA THR A 169 12.55 -14.33 16.07
C THR A 169 12.55 -15.31 14.89
N ALA A 170 11.39 -15.87 14.57
CA ALA A 170 11.19 -16.71 13.38
C ALA A 170 10.86 -15.90 12.11
N LEU A 171 10.11 -14.81 12.26
CA LEU A 171 9.62 -13.97 11.16
C LEU A 171 9.50 -12.52 11.64
N ILE A 172 9.97 -11.59 10.81
CA ILE A 172 9.66 -10.16 10.94
C ILE A 172 8.55 -9.83 9.94
N PHE A 173 7.55 -9.07 10.37
CA PHE A 173 6.49 -8.59 9.48
C PHE A 173 6.20 -7.12 9.78
N LEU A 174 6.53 -6.22 8.85
CA LEU A 174 6.44 -4.77 9.03
C LEU A 174 5.69 -4.13 7.86
N PRO A 175 4.98 -3.00 8.05
CA PRO A 175 4.41 -2.25 6.94
C PRO A 175 5.51 -1.58 6.11
N GLY A 176 5.35 -1.53 4.79
CA GLY A 176 6.21 -0.73 3.91
C GLY A 176 5.97 0.78 4.12
N ILE A 177 4.69 1.17 4.24
CA ILE A 177 4.26 2.50 4.67
C ILE A 177 3.35 2.35 5.89
N GLN A 178 3.73 2.97 7.01
CA GLN A 178 2.91 2.97 8.22
C GLN A 178 1.66 3.84 8.01
N PHE A 179 0.48 3.21 8.03
CA PHE A 179 -0.82 3.82 7.67
C PHE A 179 -1.14 5.09 8.47
N TYR A 180 -0.79 5.12 9.76
CA TYR A 180 -1.16 6.24 10.63
C TYR A 180 -0.27 7.47 10.42
N THR A 181 1.02 7.25 10.23
CA THR A 181 2.02 8.33 10.13
C THR A 181 2.38 8.69 8.71
N GLY A 182 2.09 7.82 7.74
CA GLY A 182 2.57 7.91 6.36
C GLY A 182 4.07 7.64 6.23
N GLN A 183 4.72 7.13 7.28
CA GLN A 183 6.16 6.89 7.25
C GLN A 183 6.51 5.71 6.34
N TYR A 184 7.32 5.97 5.32
CA TYR A 184 7.96 4.93 4.52
C TYR A 184 9.19 4.38 5.25
N PHE A 185 9.23 3.07 5.50
CA PHE A 185 10.37 2.41 6.13
C PHE A 185 11.47 2.10 5.11
N ASP A 186 12.73 2.07 5.55
CA ASP A 186 13.85 1.71 4.67
C ASP A 186 13.88 0.18 4.46
N ILE A 187 13.03 -0.28 3.54
CA ILE A 187 12.86 -1.69 3.21
C ILE A 187 14.20 -2.35 2.91
N LYS A 188 15.08 -1.67 2.17
CA LYS A 188 16.37 -2.22 1.73
C LYS A 188 17.31 -2.44 2.92
N ILE A 189 17.49 -1.43 3.76
CA ILE A 189 18.39 -1.52 4.91
C ILE A 189 17.87 -2.54 5.93
N ILE A 190 16.58 -2.47 6.26
CA ILE A 190 15.96 -3.35 7.26
C ILE A 190 16.00 -4.81 6.80
N THR A 191 15.69 -5.07 5.52
CA THR A 191 15.75 -6.43 4.94
C THR A 191 17.16 -6.99 4.98
N ALA A 192 18.17 -6.20 4.58
CA ALA A 192 19.57 -6.64 4.63
C ALA A 192 20.03 -6.96 6.06
N HIS A 193 19.60 -6.16 7.04
CA HIS A 193 19.92 -6.39 8.44
C HIS A 193 19.25 -7.66 8.99
N ALA A 194 17.95 -7.85 8.74
CA ALA A 194 17.23 -9.07 9.12
C ALA A 194 17.90 -10.34 8.54
N HIS A 195 18.24 -10.32 7.25
CA HIS A 195 18.94 -11.43 6.61
C HIS A 195 20.34 -11.68 7.19
N SER A 196 21.05 -10.63 7.62
CA SER A 196 22.34 -10.79 8.30
C SER A 196 22.26 -11.57 9.62
N LYS A 197 21.06 -11.63 10.22
CA LYS A 197 20.75 -12.41 11.43
C LYS A 197 20.11 -13.77 11.12
N GLY A 198 19.92 -14.09 9.84
CA GLY A 198 19.26 -15.34 9.41
C GLY A 198 17.74 -15.34 9.61
N ILE A 199 17.13 -14.17 9.75
CA ILE A 199 15.69 -14.01 10.02
C ILE A 199 14.95 -13.73 8.71
N LEU A 200 13.83 -14.41 8.48
CA LEU A 200 12.94 -14.13 7.36
C LEU A 200 12.15 -12.83 7.64
N ILE A 201 11.96 -12.00 6.62
CA ILE A 201 11.17 -10.76 6.73
C ILE A 201 10.14 -10.66 5.60
N GLY A 202 8.91 -10.35 5.97
CA GLY A 202 7.82 -9.99 5.05
C GLY A 202 7.38 -8.54 5.25
N TRP A 203 6.80 -7.96 4.20
CA TRP A 203 6.38 -6.56 4.19
C TRP A 203 4.88 -6.44 3.88
N ASP A 204 4.13 -5.80 4.77
CA ASP A 204 2.74 -5.40 4.49
C ASP A 204 2.75 -4.20 3.53
N CYS A 205 2.37 -4.49 2.28
CA CYS A 205 2.35 -3.53 1.19
C CYS A 205 1.00 -2.83 1.00
N ALA A 206 0.02 -2.94 1.92
CA ALA A 206 -1.32 -2.38 1.73
C ALA A 206 -1.34 -0.87 1.40
N HIS A 207 -0.43 -0.10 2.00
CA HIS A 207 -0.27 1.34 1.73
C HIS A 207 0.96 1.68 0.88
N ALA A 208 1.76 0.68 0.49
CA ALA A 208 2.96 0.86 -0.31
C ALA A 208 2.75 0.48 -1.78
N VAL A 209 1.87 -0.49 -2.06
CA VAL A 209 1.59 -0.96 -3.42
C VAL A 209 0.92 0.14 -4.24
N GLY A 210 1.56 0.54 -5.34
CA GLY A 210 1.01 1.54 -6.26
C GLY A 210 0.88 2.96 -5.69
N ASN A 211 1.61 3.28 -4.62
CA ASN A 211 1.73 4.62 -4.03
C ASN A 211 2.89 5.41 -4.62
#